data_AF-A0AAV1IA30-F1
#
_entry.id   AF-A0AAV1IA30-F1
#
_cell.length_a   1.000
_cell.length_b   1.000
_cell.length_c   1.000
_cell.angle_alpha   90.00
_cell.angle_beta   90.00
_cell.angle_gamma   90.00
#
_symmetry.space_group_name_H-M   'P 1'
#
loop_
_entity.id
_entity.type
_entity.pdbx_description
1 polymer ?
#
loop_
_entity_poly.entity_id
_entity_poly.type
_entity_poly.pdbx_seq_one_letter_code
_entity_poly.pdbx_strand_id
1 'polypeptide(L)'
;MQKNEGQWQFSLDDSSDGRSIEFAVAVCRYLDTSLIRADVQPRFVRLLIQGKLLQLELPAEVKPSLATAQRSNATGNLLLTMPKEHPDAAHYDEAKHQVANA
;
A
#
# COMPACT_ATOMS: atom_id res chain seq x y z
N MET A 1 -11.00 -5.47 -9.02
CA MET A 1 -11.92 -5.86 -7.93
C MET A 1 -11.11 -6.10 -6.67
N GLN A 2 -11.51 -5.44 -5.57
CA GLN A 2 -10.90 -5.63 -4.26
C GLN A 2 -11.50 -6.87 -3.56
N LYS A 3 -10.73 -7.52 -2.68
CA LYS A 3 -11.16 -8.75 -1.99
C LYS A 3 -10.64 -8.75 -0.55
N ASN A 4 -11.48 -9.09 0.42
CA ASN A 4 -11.09 -9.25 1.83
C ASN A 4 -11.76 -10.50 2.41
N GLU A 5 -11.13 -11.67 2.23
CA GLU A 5 -11.70 -12.95 2.67
C GLU A 5 -11.62 -13.16 4.19
N GLY A 6 -10.67 -12.49 4.85
CA GLY A 6 -10.46 -12.61 6.29
C GLY A 6 -11.20 -11.56 7.11
N GLN A 7 -11.90 -10.62 6.47
CA GLN A 7 -12.54 -9.47 7.12
C GLN A 7 -11.57 -8.69 8.01
N TRP A 8 -10.32 -8.57 7.58
CA TRP A 8 -9.31 -7.82 8.34
C TRP A 8 -9.64 -6.33 8.32
N GLN A 9 -9.35 -5.67 9.44
CA GLN A 9 -9.34 -4.22 9.50
C GLN A 9 -8.05 -3.72 8.87
N PHE A 10 -8.18 -2.77 7.95
CA PHE A 10 -7.06 -2.20 7.23
C PHE A 10 -7.23 -0.70 7.03
N SER A 11 -6.12 0.01 6.87
CA SER A 11 -6.08 1.41 6.43
C SER A 11 -5.07 1.58 5.30
N LEU A 12 -5.40 2.46 4.37
CA LEU A 12 -4.56 2.88 3.26
C LEU A 12 -4.47 4.39 3.35
N ASP A 13 -3.34 4.88 3.86
CA ASP A 13 -3.12 6.29 4.13
C ASP A 13 -1.87 6.75 3.39
N ASP A 14 -1.79 8.04 3.07
CA ASP A 14 -0.56 8.63 2.55
C ASP A 14 0.41 8.90 3.71
N SER A 15 1.71 8.72 3.45
CA SER A 15 2.74 9.16 4.39
C SER A 15 2.68 10.68 4.59
N SER A 16 3.25 11.17 5.70
CA SER A 16 3.24 12.60 6.03
C SER A 16 3.87 13.51 4.97
N ASP A 17 4.79 12.97 4.16
CA ASP A 17 5.41 13.67 3.03
C ASP A 17 4.65 13.47 1.70
N GLY A 18 3.58 12.67 1.70
CA GLY A 18 2.75 12.35 0.52
C GLY A 18 3.44 11.49 -0.53
N ARG A 19 4.68 11.03 -0.27
CA ARG A 19 5.51 10.32 -1.25
C ARG A 19 5.34 8.81 -1.21
N SER A 20 4.74 8.28 -0.16
CA SER A 20 4.51 6.85 0.02
C SER A 20 3.07 6.58 0.42
N ILE A 21 2.61 5.37 0.15
CA ILE A 21 1.35 4.84 0.64
C ILE A 21 1.67 3.89 1.78
N GLU A 22 1.07 4.14 2.93
CA GLU A 22 1.14 3.31 4.13
C GLU A 22 -0.10 2.43 4.20
N PHE A 23 0.11 1.12 4.04
CA PHE A 23 -0.94 0.12 4.14
C PHE A 23 -0.80 -0.62 5.46
N ALA A 24 -1.70 -0.36 6.40
CA ALA A 24 -1.74 -1.02 7.69
C ALA A 24 -2.85 -2.07 7.73
N VAL A 25 -2.54 -3.28 8.21
CA VAL A 25 -3.49 -4.36 8.42
C VAL A 25 -3.36 -4.90 9.85
N ALA A 26 -4.49 -5.02 10.53
CA ALA A 26 -4.55 -5.69 11.83
C ALA A 26 -4.54 -7.21 11.64
N VAL A 27 -3.43 -7.85 12.01
CA VAL A 27 -3.27 -9.32 11.99
C VAL A 27 -3.16 -9.85 13.42
N CYS A 28 -3.54 -11.11 13.63
CA CYS A 28 -3.40 -11.75 14.93
C CYS A 28 -1.92 -11.78 15.38
N ARG A 29 -1.64 -11.35 16.62
CA ARG A 29 -0.28 -11.32 17.19
C ARG A 29 0.40 -12.69 17.22
N TYR A 30 -0.37 -13.74 17.44
CA TYR A 30 0.12 -15.13 17.51
C TYR A 30 0.28 -15.78 16.13
N LEU A 31 -0.07 -15.06 15.06
CA LEU A 31 0.10 -15.59 13.73
C LEU A 31 1.59 -15.64 13.36
N ASP A 32 2.04 -16.81 12.94
CA ASP A 32 3.39 -16.99 12.42
C ASP A 32 3.59 -16.15 11.15
N THR A 33 4.73 -15.44 11.06
CA THR A 33 5.03 -14.57 9.91
C THR A 33 5.21 -15.39 8.63
N SER A 34 5.58 -16.66 8.71
CA SER A 34 5.64 -17.58 7.57
C SER A 34 4.28 -17.83 6.89
N LEU A 35 3.17 -17.63 7.61
CA LEU A 35 1.81 -17.74 7.11
C LEU A 35 1.30 -16.45 6.46
N ILE A 36 2.17 -15.44 6.36
CA ILE A 36 1.89 -14.16 5.73
C ILE A 36 2.78 -14.05 4.48
N ARG A 37 2.15 -13.91 3.32
CA ARG A 37 2.84 -13.55 2.06
C ARG A 37 2.35 -12.18 1.62
N ALA A 38 3.28 -11.27 1.40
CA ALA A 38 2.99 -9.98 0.80
C ALA A 38 3.48 -9.97 -0.66
N ASP A 39 2.61 -9.52 -1.55
CA ASP A 39 2.88 -9.26 -2.95
C ASP A 39 2.45 -7.81 -3.24
N VAL A 40 3.41 -6.99 -3.64
CA VAL A 40 3.20 -5.58 -3.94
C VAL A 40 3.36 -5.42 -5.44
N GLN A 41 2.31 -4.91 -6.09
CA GLN A 41 2.33 -4.57 -7.51
C GLN A 41 2.09 -3.08 -7.67
N PRO A 42 2.48 -2.48 -8.81
CA PRO A 42 2.37 -1.03 -8.98
C PRO A 42 0.96 -0.48 -8.75
N ARG A 43 -0.08 -1.24 -9.10
CA ARG A 43 -1.48 -0.79 -9.00
C ARG A 43 -2.32 -1.50 -7.93
N PHE A 44 -1.78 -2.53 -7.28
CA PHE A 44 -2.52 -3.27 -6.27
C PHE A 44 -1.59 -3.96 -5.29
N VAL A 45 -2.08 -4.14 -4.08
CA VAL A 45 -1.40 -4.88 -3.02
C VAL A 45 -2.18 -6.14 -2.71
N ARG A 46 -1.47 -7.24 -2.51
CA ARG A 46 -2.00 -8.55 -2.19
C ARG A 46 -1.32 -9.12 -0.96
N LEU A 47 -2.11 -9.44 0.05
CA LEU A 47 -1.68 -10.20 1.21
C LEU A 47 -2.40 -11.56 1.22
N LEU A 48 -1.63 -12.62 1.42
CA LEU A 48 -2.14 -13.94 1.73
C LEU A 48 -1.83 -14.24 3.19
N ILE A 49 -2.87 -14.29 4.02
CA ILE A 49 -2.77 -14.47 5.46
C ILE A 49 -3.52 -15.76 5.81
N GLN A 50 -2.80 -16.78 6.27
CA GLN A 50 -3.36 -18.13 6.54
C GLN A 50 -4.17 -18.71 5.36
N GLY A 51 -3.71 -18.47 4.13
CA GLY A 51 -4.39 -18.95 2.92
C GLY A 51 -5.63 -18.13 2.51
N LYS A 52 -6.03 -17.11 3.28
CA LYS A 52 -7.08 -16.17 2.90
C LYS A 52 -6.48 -14.95 2.19
N LEU A 53 -7.17 -14.47 1.16
CA LEU A 53 -6.73 -13.38 0.30
C LEU A 53 -7.29 -12.02 0.75
N LEU A 54 -6.39 -11.06 0.93
CA LEU A 54 -6.67 -9.63 0.99
C LEU A 54 -6.02 -8.96 -0.22
N GLN A 55 -6.80 -8.37 -1.09
CA GLN A 55 -6.34 -7.67 -2.28
C GLN A 55 -7.02 -6.31 -2.36
N LEU A 56 -6.21 -5.25 -2.44
CA LEU A 56 -6.68 -3.88 -2.54
C LEU A 56 -6.04 -3.21 -3.75
N GLU A 57 -6.81 -2.38 -4.41
CA GLU A 57 -6.32 -1.52 -5.48
C GLU A 57 -5.71 -0.26 -4.86
N LEU A 58 -4.52 0.11 -5.29
CA LEU A 58 -3.82 1.28 -4.77
C LEU A 58 -4.33 2.54 -5.47
N PRO A 59 -4.47 3.67 -4.75
CA PRO A 59 -4.94 4.93 -5.33
C PRO A 59 -3.93 5.54 -6.31
N ALA A 60 -2.65 5.20 -6.20
CA ALA A 60 -1.59 5.67 -7.09
C ALA A 60 -0.61 4.54 -7.41
N GLU A 61 0.16 4.72 -8.47
CA GLU A 61 1.21 3.78 -8.84
C GLU A 61 2.38 3.85 -7.85
N VAL A 62 2.75 2.70 -7.31
CA VAL A 62 3.86 2.56 -6.36
C VAL A 62 5.04 1.83 -6.99
N LYS A 63 6.21 1.96 -6.35
CA LYS A 63 7.46 1.31 -6.70
C LYS A 63 7.68 0.08 -5.82
N PRO A 64 7.35 -1.14 -6.29
CA PRO A 64 7.43 -2.34 -5.45
C PRO A 64 8.85 -2.65 -4.99
N SER A 65 9.86 -2.30 -5.80
CA SER A 65 11.27 -2.55 -5.49
C SER A 65 11.78 -1.82 -4.25
N LEU A 66 11.12 -0.73 -3.84
CA LEU A 66 11.45 0.04 -2.64
C LEU A 66 10.41 -0.14 -1.52
N ALA A 67 9.41 -0.98 -1.74
CA ALA A 67 8.40 -1.25 -0.74
C ALA A 67 9.01 -2.03 0.42
N THR A 68 8.61 -1.69 1.64
CA THR A 68 9.03 -2.40 2.85
C THR A 68 7.81 -2.90 3.61
N ALA A 69 7.94 -4.07 4.24
CA ALA A 69 6.90 -4.66 5.06
C ALA A 69 7.44 -4.87 6.47
N GLN A 70 6.78 -4.29 7.46
CA GLN A 70 7.17 -4.36 8.87
C GLN A 70 6.02 -4.92 9.68
N ARG A 71 6.30 -5.93 10.51
CA ARG A 71 5.33 -6.51 11.43
C ARG A 71 5.68 -6.14 12.87
N SER A 72 4.70 -5.60 13.58
CA SER A 72 4.82 -5.35 15.01
C SER A 72 4.62 -6.65 15.79
N ASN A 73 5.64 -7.06 16.55
CA ASN A 73 5.52 -8.23 17.43
C ASN A 73 4.60 -7.96 18.65
N ALA A 74 4.47 -6.69 19.07
CA ALA A 74 3.68 -6.31 20.22
C ALA A 74 2.16 -6.29 19.91
N THR A 75 1.78 -5.74 18.75
CA THR A 75 0.37 -5.56 18.37
C THR A 75 -0.12 -6.55 17.32
N GLY A 76 0.79 -7.19 16.56
CA GLY A 76 0.45 -8.05 15.43
C GLY A 76 0.15 -7.30 14.13
N ASN A 77 0.16 -5.96 14.15
CA ASN A 77 -0.10 -5.15 12.98
C ASN A 77 1.00 -5.31 11.94
N LEU A 78 0.59 -5.44 10.68
CA LEU A 78 1.47 -5.43 9.52
C LEU A 78 1.34 -4.07 8.84
N LEU A 79 2.46 -3.37 8.68
CA LEU A 79 2.57 -2.10 7.97
C LEU A 79 3.39 -2.32 6.71
N LEU A 80 2.84 -1.96 5.56
CA LEU A 80 3.56 -1.91 4.29
C LEU A 80 3.73 -0.44 3.90
N THR A 81 4.98 -0.02 3.74
CA THR A 81 5.32 1.30 3.22
C THR A 81 5.71 1.15 1.76
N MET A 82 4.91 1.71 0.87
CA MET A 82 5.06 1.59 -0.58
C MET A 82 5.33 2.98 -1.17
N PRO A 83 6.57 3.30 -1.55
CA PRO A 83 6.88 4.57 -2.20
C PRO A 83 6.11 4.72 -3.51
N LYS A 84 5.55 5.89 -3.78
CA LYS A 84 4.89 6.20 -5.06
C LYS A 84 5.93 6.28 -6.17
N GLU A 85 5.60 5.76 -7.35
CA GLU A 85 6.48 5.87 -8.53
C GLU A 85 6.58 7.33 -9.00
N HIS A 86 5.47 8.07 -8.90
CA HIS A 86 5.39 9.49 -9.21
C HIS A 86 4.83 10.29 -8.02
N PRO A 87 5.65 10.61 -7.01
CA PRO A 87 5.20 11.40 -5.86
C PRO A 87 4.70 12.79 -6.26
N ASP A 88 5.23 13.34 -7.36
CA ASP A 88 4.90 14.69 -7.85
C ASP A 88 3.66 14.72 -8.76
N ALA A 89 3.13 13.57 -9.18
CA ALA A 89 1.96 13.51 -10.07
C ALA A 89 0.69 14.05 -9.41
N ALA A 90 0.60 14.02 -8.07
CA ALA A 90 -0.49 14.66 -7.32
C ALA A 90 -0.47 16.21 -7.41
N HIS A 91 0.64 16.80 -7.89
CA HIS A 91 0.80 18.26 -8.07
C HIS A 91 0.94 18.69 -9.54
N TYR A 92 0.74 17.79 -10.51
CA TYR A 92 1.01 18.09 -11.92
C TYR A 92 -0.21 18.50 -12.77
N ASP A 93 -1.34 18.86 -12.13
CA ASP A 93 -2.55 19.29 -12.86
C ASP A 93 -2.71 20.81 -13.02
N GLU A 94 -1.82 21.65 -12.47
CA GLU A 94 -1.91 23.12 -12.64
C GLU A 94 -0.84 23.75 -13.55
N ALA A 95 0.24 23.05 -13.91
CA ALA A 95 1.39 23.69 -14.57
C ALA A 95 1.49 23.51 -16.11
N LYS A 96 0.52 22.90 -16.79
CA LYS A 96 0.59 22.67 -18.26
C LYS A 96 -0.61 23.13 -19.10
N HIS A 97 -1.39 24.10 -18.62
CA HIS A 97 -2.45 24.72 -19.45
C HIS A 97 -2.31 26.22 -19.75
N GLN A 98 -1.17 26.86 -19.47
CA GLN A 98 -0.91 28.20 -19.99
C GLN A 98 -0.05 28.13 -21.27
N VAL A 99 -0.76 27.84 -22.37
CA VAL A 99 -0.63 28.44 -23.72
C VAL A 99 0.73 29.10 -24.03
N ALA A 100 1.57 28.58 -24.93
CA ALA A 100 1.30 28.53 -26.38
C ALA A 100 0.47 29.73 -26.85
N ASN A 101 1.07 30.91 -26.90
CA ASN A 101 0.78 31.86 -27.97
C ASN A 101 2.03 32.65 -28.31
N ALA A 102 2.23 32.71 -29.62
CA ALA A 102 3.27 33.42 -30.34
C ALA A 102 3.13 34.94 -30.25
#